data_AF-A0A7G3GDK2-F1
#
_entry.id   AF-A0A7G3GDK2-F1
#
_cell.length_a   1.000
_cell.length_b   1.000
_cell.length_c   1.000
_cell.angle_alpha   90.00
_cell.angle_beta   90.00
_cell.angle_gamma   90.00
#
_symmetry.space_group_name_H-M   'P 1'
#
loop_
_entity.id
_entity.type
_entity.pdbx_description
1 polymer ?
#
loop_
_entity_poly.entity_id
_entity_poly.type
_entity_poly.pdbx_seq_one_letter_code
_entity_poly.pdbx_strand_id
1 'polypeptide(L)'
;MPDVANVHAKLAFTCVYEKDHLPALPQEADVLFMYSRWLQKNNLLKQDANVYPEIARLYRIAAANGHYKANINLQNGITDGSFDGSIIEVLDLNDQLIKEKIPTGFYNMAYYIEHAYGYDKNDELALKYFRKSADMGSPAGQYYVGEKLAPDDMAPDVMRQLRLCAAEQGHVEAGVDLGINLKGLKRFVEALSSFQLGVKAGNETAAFALENGFLAPPPTDELNYLALEKDEERSRRYKAIGKVLGRYSYLKPTVEEIDDIVPLPPAKLPPWDGKLKWLTAHEANLAPSKPSDELIAKLAKAKGLDPASGMPLALLKKAEVAPVPIAATTPDRVSLGTLCHNGLPCPEAGLWVGYFEGQKYSHQLSKGQPMPTITASITRRNKLAQWLKGPEKMELAMEWQLEKYS
;
A
#
# COMPACT_ATOMS: atom_id res chain seq x y z
N MET A 1 -2.79 3.61 -39.06
CA MET A 1 -3.22 2.77 -37.92
C MET A 1 -2.08 1.81 -37.63
N PRO A 2 -1.66 1.63 -36.36
CA PRO A 2 -0.62 0.65 -36.03
C PRO A 2 -1.08 -0.75 -36.43
N ASP A 3 -0.15 -1.58 -36.88
CA ASP A 3 -0.40 -2.98 -37.21
C ASP A 3 -0.84 -3.75 -35.97
N VAL A 4 -2.07 -4.27 -35.99
CA VAL A 4 -2.72 -4.97 -34.87
C VAL A 4 -1.89 -6.17 -34.42
N ALA A 5 -1.23 -6.88 -35.35
CA ALA A 5 -0.36 -8.01 -35.01
C ALA A 5 0.87 -7.55 -34.20
N ASN A 6 1.46 -6.42 -34.58
CA ASN A 6 2.59 -5.82 -33.86
C ASN A 6 2.18 -5.29 -32.48
N VAL A 7 0.97 -4.74 -32.35
CA VAL A 7 0.40 -4.32 -31.06
C VAL A 7 0.20 -5.53 -30.13
N HIS A 8 -0.39 -6.63 -30.62
CA HIS A 8 -0.56 -7.85 -29.81
C HIS A 8 0.76 -8.48 -29.39
N ALA A 9 1.76 -8.51 -30.29
CA ALA A 9 3.09 -9.03 -29.96
C ALA A 9 3.77 -8.22 -28.84
N LYS A 10 3.58 -6.90 -28.80
CA LYS A 10 4.10 -6.02 -27.74
C LYS A 10 3.37 -6.16 -26.40
N LEU A 11 2.14 -6.68 -26.41
CA LEU A 11 1.35 -6.91 -25.21
C LEU A 11 1.54 -8.30 -24.61
N ALA A 12 2.18 -9.23 -25.35
CA ALA A 12 2.46 -10.57 -24.89
C ALA A 12 3.03 -10.58 -23.46
N PHE A 13 2.49 -11.44 -22.61
CA PHE A 13 2.86 -11.54 -21.21
C PHE A 13 3.23 -12.99 -20.91
N THR A 14 4.20 -13.18 -20.03
CA THR A 14 4.54 -14.49 -19.47
C THR A 14 4.53 -14.32 -17.97
N CYS A 15 3.79 -15.19 -17.28
CA CYS A 15 3.70 -15.12 -15.83
C CYS A 15 5.08 -15.37 -15.20
N VAL A 16 5.44 -14.47 -14.30
CA VAL A 16 6.69 -14.49 -13.52
C VAL A 16 6.31 -14.26 -12.07
N TYR A 17 6.91 -15.00 -11.14
CA TYR A 17 6.62 -14.82 -9.72
C TYR A 17 7.68 -13.92 -9.09
N GLU A 18 7.24 -12.94 -8.31
CA GLU A 18 8.11 -12.00 -7.59
C GLU A 18 9.10 -12.76 -6.71
N LYS A 19 8.64 -13.80 -6.01
CA LYS A 19 9.46 -14.62 -5.09
C LYS A 19 10.73 -15.21 -5.75
N ASP A 20 10.70 -15.44 -7.07
CA ASP A 20 11.83 -16.01 -7.81
C ASP A 20 12.92 -14.96 -8.11
N HIS A 21 12.63 -13.68 -7.87
CA HIS A 21 13.52 -12.54 -8.11
C HIS A 21 13.95 -11.84 -6.80
N LEU A 22 13.47 -12.29 -5.64
CA LEU A 22 13.79 -11.68 -4.35
C LEU A 22 15.09 -12.25 -3.77
N PRO A 23 15.99 -11.41 -3.24
CA PRO A 23 17.16 -11.86 -2.50
C PRO A 23 16.75 -12.50 -1.16
N ALA A 24 17.62 -13.33 -0.61
CA ALA A 24 17.45 -13.83 0.75
C ALA A 24 17.50 -12.67 1.76
N LEU A 25 16.59 -12.70 2.74
CA LEU A 25 16.55 -11.69 3.79
C LEU A 25 17.71 -11.88 4.78
N PRO A 26 18.47 -10.84 5.11
CA PRO A 26 19.57 -10.93 6.09
C PRO A 26 19.02 -11.23 7.49
N GLN A 27 19.44 -12.36 8.09
CA GLN A 27 18.87 -12.86 9.34
C GLN A 27 18.95 -11.85 10.51
N GLU A 28 20.08 -11.16 10.66
CA GLU A 28 20.24 -10.14 11.72
C GLU A 28 19.29 -8.95 11.51
N ALA A 29 19.07 -8.52 10.26
CA ALA A 29 18.14 -7.44 9.94
C ALA A 29 16.66 -7.89 10.06
N ASP A 30 16.37 -9.17 9.80
CA ASP A 30 15.04 -9.75 9.91
C ASP A 30 14.55 -9.75 11.37
N VAL A 31 15.45 -9.91 12.36
CA VAL A 31 15.09 -9.74 13.79
C VAL A 31 14.51 -8.34 14.05
N LEU A 32 15.15 -7.29 13.54
CA LEU A 32 14.67 -5.91 13.68
C LEU A 32 13.34 -5.73 12.96
N PHE A 33 13.22 -6.23 11.73
CA PHE A 33 11.98 -6.16 10.95
C PHE A 33 10.80 -6.84 11.63
N MET A 34 10.98 -8.07 12.11
CA MET A 34 9.91 -8.86 12.73
C MET A 34 9.41 -8.19 14.02
N TYR A 35 10.32 -7.68 14.84
CA TYR A 35 9.95 -6.92 16.03
C TYR A 35 9.24 -5.59 15.69
N SER A 36 9.72 -4.82 14.71
CA SER A 36 9.01 -3.64 14.20
C SER A 36 7.62 -3.96 13.68
N ARG A 37 7.44 -5.07 12.96
CA ARG A 37 6.13 -5.49 12.46
C ARG A 37 5.19 -5.84 13.59
N TRP A 38 5.69 -6.52 14.61
CA TRP A 38 4.89 -6.84 15.78
C TRP A 38 4.46 -5.57 16.53
N LEU A 39 5.38 -4.62 16.77
CA LEU A 39 5.06 -3.31 17.35
C LEU A 39 4.00 -2.57 16.52
N GLN A 40 4.21 -2.46 15.21
CA GLN A 40 3.30 -1.76 14.31
C GLN A 40 1.90 -2.37 14.33
N LYS A 41 1.78 -3.71 14.24
CA LYS A 41 0.49 -4.41 14.31
C LYS A 41 -0.23 -4.15 15.63
N ASN A 42 0.50 -4.16 16.75
CA ASN A 42 -0.07 -3.92 18.08
C ASN A 42 -0.40 -2.43 18.33
N ASN A 43 0.10 -1.52 17.49
CA ASN A 43 -0.19 -0.08 17.59
C ASN A 43 -1.35 0.39 16.68
N LEU A 44 -2.00 -0.49 15.91
CA LEU A 44 -3.01 -0.08 14.91
C LEU A 44 -4.34 0.43 15.53
N LEU A 45 -4.86 -0.26 16.56
CA LEU A 45 -6.16 0.05 17.16
C LEU A 45 -6.06 1.06 18.31
N LYS A 46 -5.02 0.91 19.14
CA LYS A 46 -4.73 1.78 20.27
C LYS A 46 -3.37 2.43 20.03
N GLN A 47 -3.40 3.49 19.23
CA GLN A 47 -2.19 4.18 18.80
C GLN A 47 -1.51 4.87 19.99
N ASP A 48 -0.23 4.58 20.16
CA ASP A 48 0.71 5.34 20.96
C ASP A 48 1.72 6.01 20.03
N ALA A 49 1.73 7.34 20.05
CA ALA A 49 2.63 8.16 19.24
C ALA A 49 4.10 7.85 19.52
N ASN A 50 4.43 7.43 20.75
CA ASN A 50 5.80 7.16 21.17
C ASN A 50 6.38 5.86 20.58
N VAL A 51 5.53 4.99 20.00
CA VAL A 51 5.97 3.71 19.42
C VAL A 51 6.43 3.88 17.96
N TYR A 52 5.87 4.85 17.22
CA TYR A 52 6.22 5.08 15.81
C TYR A 52 7.71 5.40 15.59
N PRO A 53 8.38 6.23 16.42
CA PRO A 53 9.83 6.44 16.31
C PRO A 53 10.65 5.15 16.44
N GLU A 54 10.29 4.24 17.34
CA GLU A 54 10.98 2.95 17.49
C GLU A 54 10.76 2.06 16.26
N ILE A 55 9.53 1.99 15.73
CA ILE A 55 9.22 1.24 14.52
C ILE A 55 10.05 1.75 13.33
N ALA A 56 10.03 3.07 13.10
CA ALA A 56 10.74 3.71 12.00
C ALA A 56 12.26 3.52 12.11
N ARG A 57 12.83 3.72 13.30
CA ARG A 57 14.25 3.47 13.60
C ARG A 57 14.68 2.06 13.19
N LEU A 58 13.94 1.07 13.65
CA LEU A 58 14.27 -0.33 13.41
C LEU A 58 14.10 -0.70 11.93
N TYR A 59 13.07 -0.17 11.24
CA TYR A 59 12.96 -0.34 9.80
C TYR A 59 14.09 0.32 9.01
N ARG A 60 14.52 1.54 9.38
CA ARG A 60 15.67 2.21 8.75
C ARG A 60 16.93 1.36 8.83
N ILE A 61 17.24 0.85 10.03
CA ILE A 61 18.43 0.02 10.25
C ILE A 61 18.32 -1.29 9.48
N ALA A 62 17.15 -1.94 9.50
CA ALA A 62 16.93 -3.18 8.74
C ALA A 62 17.04 -2.93 7.22
N ALA A 63 16.41 -1.88 6.70
CA ALA A 63 16.43 -1.49 5.30
C ALA A 63 17.85 -1.23 4.79
N ALA A 64 18.63 -0.42 5.52
CA ALA A 64 20.03 -0.14 5.18
C ALA A 64 20.92 -1.40 5.19
N ASN A 65 20.50 -2.44 5.90
CA ASN A 65 21.14 -3.73 5.94
C ASN A 65 20.58 -4.73 4.89
N GLY A 66 19.82 -4.26 3.89
CA GLY A 66 19.36 -5.08 2.76
C GLY A 66 18.01 -5.75 2.97
N HIS A 67 17.24 -5.34 3.98
CA HIS A 67 15.93 -5.92 4.25
C HIS A 67 14.82 -5.24 3.44
N TYR A 68 14.55 -5.72 2.22
CA TYR A 68 13.61 -5.07 1.30
C TYR A 68 12.18 -4.90 1.85
N LYS A 69 11.68 -5.81 2.70
CA LYS A 69 10.34 -5.62 3.33
C LYS A 69 10.34 -4.50 4.39
N ALA A 70 11.47 -4.26 5.04
CA ALA A 70 11.60 -3.17 6.01
C ALA A 70 11.66 -1.84 5.26
N ASN A 71 12.41 -1.83 4.15
CA ASN A 71 12.47 -0.71 3.22
C ASN A 71 11.06 -0.35 2.71
N ILE A 72 10.30 -1.29 2.15
CA ILE A 72 8.93 -1.05 1.65
C ILE A 72 8.00 -0.52 2.77
N ASN A 73 8.06 -1.10 3.97
CA ASN A 73 7.21 -0.65 5.07
C ASN A 73 7.59 0.73 5.62
N LEU A 74 8.89 1.07 5.60
CA LEU A 74 9.35 2.40 5.95
C LEU A 74 8.87 3.42 4.93
N GLN A 75 9.00 3.14 3.62
CA GLN A 75 8.47 4.01 2.56
C GLN A 75 6.97 4.26 2.77
N ASN A 76 6.18 3.19 2.95
CA ASN A 76 4.74 3.31 3.17
C ASN A 76 4.40 4.21 4.37
N GLY A 77 5.08 4.00 5.51
CA GLY A 77 4.82 4.79 6.71
C GLY A 77 5.30 6.23 6.63
N ILE A 78 6.34 6.54 5.86
CA ILE A 78 6.73 7.94 5.59
C ILE A 78 5.72 8.60 4.64
N THR A 79 5.33 7.89 3.57
CA THR A 79 4.38 8.41 2.58
C THR A 79 2.99 8.66 3.16
N ASP A 80 2.51 7.82 4.08
CA ASP A 80 1.21 8.00 4.73
C ASP A 80 1.25 8.91 5.99
N GLY A 81 2.44 9.36 6.40
CA GLY A 81 2.66 10.25 7.53
C GLY A 81 2.69 9.57 8.90
N SER A 82 2.67 8.24 8.98
CA SER A 82 2.82 7.48 10.23
C SER A 82 4.23 7.54 10.82
N PHE A 83 5.25 7.76 9.98
CA PHE A 83 6.64 7.89 10.36
C PHE A 83 7.19 9.24 9.90
N ASP A 84 7.99 9.88 10.75
CA ASP A 84 8.79 11.03 10.32
C ASP A 84 9.74 10.61 9.20
N GLY A 85 9.90 11.45 8.18
CA GLY A 85 10.80 11.21 7.06
C GLY A 85 10.63 12.27 5.99
N SER A 86 11.58 12.32 5.06
CA SER A 86 11.50 13.25 3.92
C SER A 86 11.12 12.50 2.65
N ILE A 87 10.59 13.24 1.67
CA ILE A 87 10.37 12.69 0.33
C ILE A 87 11.66 12.13 -0.28
N ILE A 88 12.80 12.78 -0.05
CA ILE A 88 14.11 12.33 -0.52
C ILE A 88 14.47 10.97 0.09
N GLU A 89 14.18 10.75 1.37
CA GLU A 89 14.40 9.46 2.01
C GLU A 89 13.58 8.34 1.35
N VAL A 90 12.32 8.60 1.03
CA VAL A 90 11.46 7.63 0.32
C VAL A 90 12.03 7.29 -1.06
N LEU A 91 12.48 8.31 -1.81
CA LEU A 91 13.07 8.10 -3.13
C LEU A 91 14.41 7.33 -3.06
N ASP A 92 15.29 7.67 -2.11
CA ASP A 92 16.56 6.96 -1.89
C ASP A 92 16.32 5.49 -1.49
N LEU A 93 15.30 5.23 -0.68
CA LEU A 93 14.88 3.87 -0.32
C LEU A 93 14.37 3.11 -1.54
N ASN A 94 13.61 3.76 -2.43
CA ASN A 94 13.11 3.12 -3.64
C ASN A 94 14.20 2.85 -4.68
N ASP A 95 15.17 3.77 -4.80
CA ASP A 95 16.34 3.58 -5.67
C ASP A 95 17.16 2.36 -5.24
N GLN A 96 17.25 2.08 -3.94
CA GLN A 96 17.86 0.84 -3.42
C GLN A 96 17.11 -0.40 -3.93
N LEU A 97 15.77 -0.41 -3.84
CA LEU A 97 14.95 -1.52 -4.34
C LEU A 97 15.16 -1.75 -5.85
N ILE A 98 15.16 -0.69 -6.65
CA ILE A 98 15.39 -0.77 -8.10
C ILE A 98 16.80 -1.30 -8.41
N LYS A 99 17.82 -0.80 -7.71
CA LYS A 99 19.21 -1.25 -7.86
C LYS A 99 19.37 -2.72 -7.53
N GLU A 100 18.67 -3.20 -6.49
CA GLU A 100 18.61 -4.60 -6.09
C GLU A 100 17.67 -5.44 -6.97
N LYS A 101 17.03 -4.82 -7.98
CA LYS A 101 16.08 -5.45 -8.91
C LYS A 101 14.85 -6.05 -8.22
N ILE A 102 14.44 -5.48 -7.09
CA ILE A 102 13.21 -5.85 -6.39
C ILE A 102 12.02 -5.37 -7.22
N PRO A 103 11.10 -6.25 -7.67
CA PRO A 103 10.03 -5.87 -8.58
C PRO A 103 9.12 -4.76 -8.04
N THR A 104 8.81 -4.80 -6.74
CA THR A 104 8.05 -3.74 -6.04
C THR A 104 8.69 -2.34 -6.16
N GLY A 105 10.02 -2.21 -6.28
CA GLY A 105 10.66 -0.89 -6.46
C GLY A 105 10.28 -0.20 -7.79
N PHE A 106 10.12 -0.99 -8.85
CA PHE A 106 9.64 -0.49 -10.14
C PHE A 106 8.16 -0.09 -10.08
N TYR A 107 7.34 -0.83 -9.30
CA TYR A 107 5.95 -0.46 -9.05
C TYR A 107 5.85 0.86 -8.27
N ASN A 108 6.63 1.01 -7.20
CA ASN A 108 6.66 2.24 -6.40
C ASN A 108 7.11 3.45 -7.24
N MET A 109 8.13 3.29 -8.08
CA MET A 109 8.55 4.36 -9.01
C MET A 109 7.42 4.79 -9.94
N ALA A 110 6.71 3.82 -10.52
CA ALA A 110 5.56 4.12 -11.36
C ALA A 110 4.47 4.90 -10.60
N TYR A 111 4.16 4.46 -9.38
CA TYR A 111 3.20 5.12 -8.50
C TYR A 111 3.63 6.56 -8.15
N TYR A 112 4.91 6.79 -7.83
CA TYR A 112 5.43 8.12 -7.51
C TYR A 112 5.37 9.07 -8.70
N ILE A 113 5.70 8.60 -9.91
CA ILE A 113 5.59 9.40 -11.13
C ILE A 113 4.12 9.72 -11.48
N GLU A 114 3.21 8.74 -11.36
CA GLU A 114 1.78 8.94 -11.66
C GLU A 114 1.13 9.99 -10.73
N HIS A 115 1.56 10.03 -9.47
CA HIS A 115 0.99 10.89 -8.42
C HIS A 115 1.81 12.16 -8.13
N ALA A 116 2.83 12.46 -8.93
CA ALA A 116 3.74 13.59 -8.73
C ALA A 116 4.42 13.61 -7.34
N TYR A 117 4.73 12.44 -6.79
CA TYR A 117 5.43 12.32 -5.51
C TYR A 117 6.94 12.41 -5.73
N GLY A 118 7.47 13.63 -5.65
CA GLY A 118 8.92 13.89 -5.80
C GLY A 118 9.43 13.84 -7.23
N TYR A 119 8.53 13.66 -8.19
CA TYR A 119 8.77 13.70 -9.63
C TYR A 119 7.69 14.53 -10.32
N ASP A 120 8.00 15.04 -11.50
CA ASP A 120 6.97 15.58 -12.39
C ASP A 120 6.03 14.47 -12.86
N LYS A 121 4.74 14.78 -12.91
CA LYS A 121 3.75 13.82 -13.38
C LYS A 121 4.01 13.41 -14.83
N ASN A 122 4.13 12.11 -15.08
CA ASN A 122 4.30 11.57 -16.42
C ASN A 122 3.66 10.18 -16.57
N ASP A 123 2.40 10.16 -17.01
CA ASP A 123 1.60 8.93 -17.09
C ASP A 123 2.20 7.89 -18.06
N GLU A 124 2.81 8.32 -19.17
CA GLU A 124 3.45 7.39 -20.12
C GLU A 124 4.68 6.70 -19.52
N LEU A 125 5.51 7.47 -18.79
CA LEU A 125 6.66 6.92 -18.10
C LEU A 125 6.24 6.00 -16.95
N ALA A 126 5.21 6.38 -16.18
CA ALA A 126 4.65 5.54 -15.14
C ALA A 126 4.17 4.19 -15.71
N LEU A 127 3.43 4.19 -16.83
CA LEU A 127 2.99 2.96 -17.49
C LEU A 127 4.15 2.05 -17.92
N LYS A 128 5.28 2.60 -18.38
CA LYS A 128 6.48 1.82 -18.68
C LYS A 128 7.05 1.15 -17.43
N TYR A 129 7.07 1.84 -16.29
CA TYR A 129 7.51 1.27 -15.02
C TYR A 129 6.54 0.24 -14.44
N PHE A 130 5.22 0.47 -14.53
CA PHE A 130 4.22 -0.54 -14.17
C PHE A 130 4.34 -1.79 -15.03
N ARG A 131 4.56 -1.64 -16.33
CA ARG A 131 4.81 -2.79 -17.21
C ARG A 131 6.08 -3.52 -16.82
N LYS A 132 7.15 -2.79 -16.54
CA LYS A 132 8.42 -3.37 -16.09
C LYS A 132 8.27 -4.14 -14.78
N SER A 133 7.51 -3.62 -13.81
CA SER A 133 7.27 -4.30 -12.54
C SER A 133 6.44 -5.58 -12.73
N ALA A 134 5.43 -5.55 -13.61
CA ALA A 134 4.63 -6.72 -13.98
C ALA A 134 5.48 -7.83 -14.63
N ASP A 135 6.32 -7.48 -15.61
CA ASP A 135 7.22 -8.41 -16.31
C ASP A 135 8.31 -8.97 -15.37
N MET A 136 8.63 -8.27 -14.28
CA MET A 136 9.52 -8.75 -13.22
C MET A 136 8.81 -9.54 -12.11
N GLY A 137 7.50 -9.73 -12.24
CA GLY A 137 6.73 -10.61 -11.37
C GLY A 137 5.99 -9.93 -10.23
N SER A 138 6.08 -8.60 -10.06
CA SER A 138 5.38 -7.90 -8.98
C SER A 138 3.87 -8.15 -9.07
N PRO A 139 3.20 -8.71 -8.04
CA PRO A 139 1.77 -8.96 -8.08
C PRO A 139 0.97 -7.66 -8.25
N ALA A 140 1.41 -6.57 -7.62
CA ALA A 140 0.78 -5.25 -7.78
C ALA A 140 0.96 -4.69 -9.20
N GLY A 141 2.14 -4.86 -9.80
CA GLY A 141 2.41 -4.50 -11.20
C GLY A 141 1.54 -5.30 -12.17
N GLN A 142 1.49 -6.62 -12.00
CA GLN A 142 0.67 -7.51 -12.83
C GLN A 142 -0.81 -7.14 -12.76
N TYR A 143 -1.34 -6.95 -11.55
CA TYR A 143 -2.73 -6.53 -11.37
C TYR A 143 -2.98 -5.15 -12.00
N TYR A 144 -2.14 -4.15 -11.74
CA TYR A 144 -2.32 -2.81 -12.31
C TYR A 144 -2.32 -2.80 -13.84
N VAL A 145 -1.37 -3.51 -14.48
CA VAL A 145 -1.35 -3.61 -15.95
C VAL A 145 -2.58 -4.37 -16.46
N GLY A 146 -3.02 -5.41 -15.73
CA GLY A 146 -4.27 -6.11 -16.00
C GLY A 146 -5.48 -5.17 -16.00
N GLU A 147 -5.58 -4.28 -15.01
CA GLU A 147 -6.64 -3.26 -14.92
C GLU A 147 -6.62 -2.30 -16.12
N LYS A 148 -5.43 -1.88 -16.56
CA LYS A 148 -5.31 -1.02 -17.75
C LYS A 148 -5.71 -1.72 -19.03
N LEU A 149 -5.68 -3.06 -19.08
CA LEU A 149 -6.09 -3.87 -20.22
C LEU A 149 -7.51 -4.46 -20.06
N ALA A 150 -8.22 -4.14 -18.96
CA ALA A 150 -9.52 -4.69 -18.63
C ALA A 150 -10.67 -4.28 -19.56
N PRO A 151 -10.69 -3.08 -20.19
CA PRO A 151 -11.64 -2.81 -21.26
C PRO A 151 -11.60 -3.90 -22.33
N ASP A 152 -12.76 -4.51 -22.60
CA ASP A 152 -12.90 -5.76 -23.35
C ASP A 152 -12.36 -5.70 -24.79
N ASP A 153 -12.19 -4.49 -25.33
CA ASP A 153 -11.71 -4.22 -26.69
C ASP A 153 -10.18 -4.07 -26.80
N MET A 154 -9.44 -4.06 -25.69
CA MET A 154 -7.97 -3.91 -25.71
C MET A 154 -7.21 -5.23 -25.82
N ALA A 155 -7.15 -6.02 -24.74
CA ALA A 155 -6.40 -7.28 -24.71
C ALA A 155 -6.92 -8.22 -23.60
N PRO A 156 -8.17 -8.70 -23.71
CA PRO A 156 -8.84 -9.39 -22.61
C PRO A 156 -8.14 -10.70 -22.18
N ASP A 157 -7.48 -11.41 -23.10
CA ASP A 157 -6.71 -12.62 -22.77
C ASP A 157 -5.44 -12.31 -21.95
N VAL A 158 -4.71 -11.26 -22.34
CA VAL A 158 -3.50 -10.82 -21.62
C VAL A 158 -3.89 -10.29 -20.23
N MET A 159 -4.99 -9.54 -20.13
CA MET A 159 -5.53 -9.10 -18.84
C MET A 159 -5.83 -10.28 -17.92
N ARG A 160 -6.51 -11.33 -18.42
CA ARG A 160 -6.79 -12.52 -17.61
C ARG A 160 -5.52 -13.22 -17.14
N GLN A 161 -4.50 -13.33 -18.00
CA GLN A 161 -3.21 -13.92 -17.62
C GLN A 161 -2.51 -13.11 -16.53
N LEU A 162 -2.51 -11.77 -16.64
CA LEU A 162 -1.95 -10.87 -15.64
C LEU A 162 -2.67 -10.99 -14.29
N ARG A 163 -4.01 -10.96 -14.29
CA ARG A 163 -4.80 -11.12 -13.06
C ARG A 163 -4.62 -12.51 -12.45
N LEU A 164 -4.55 -13.57 -13.25
CA LEU A 164 -4.31 -14.93 -12.74
C LEU A 164 -2.96 -15.02 -12.05
N CYS A 165 -1.90 -14.54 -12.71
CA CYS A 165 -0.55 -14.54 -12.15
C CYS A 165 -0.47 -13.72 -10.85
N ALA A 166 -1.15 -12.58 -10.77
CA ALA A 166 -1.22 -11.77 -9.56
C ALA A 166 -2.01 -12.50 -8.44
N ALA A 167 -3.12 -13.17 -8.78
CA ALA A 167 -3.96 -13.91 -7.84
C ALA A 167 -3.22 -15.13 -7.25
N GLU A 168 -2.46 -15.87 -8.07
CA GLU A 168 -1.63 -17.00 -7.64
C GLU A 168 -0.54 -16.59 -6.65
N GLN A 169 -0.13 -15.31 -6.69
CA GLN A 169 0.84 -14.70 -5.78
C GLN A 169 0.20 -14.02 -4.56
N GLY A 170 -1.14 -14.08 -4.43
CA GLY A 170 -1.85 -13.54 -3.28
C GLY A 170 -2.21 -12.05 -3.38
N HIS A 171 -2.29 -11.47 -4.58
CA HIS A 171 -2.88 -10.14 -4.73
C HIS A 171 -4.37 -10.18 -4.36
N VAL A 172 -4.77 -9.37 -3.38
CA VAL A 172 -6.07 -9.47 -2.68
C VAL A 172 -7.26 -9.29 -3.65
N GLU A 173 -7.15 -8.37 -4.61
CA GLU A 173 -8.23 -8.06 -5.56
C GLU A 173 -8.21 -8.94 -6.82
N ALA A 174 -7.05 -9.47 -7.20
CA ALA A 174 -6.89 -10.07 -8.53
C ALA A 174 -7.76 -11.31 -8.74
N GLY A 175 -7.91 -12.14 -7.70
CA GLY A 175 -8.72 -13.36 -7.75
C GLY A 175 -10.22 -13.07 -7.89
N VAL A 176 -10.73 -12.03 -7.20
CA VAL A 176 -12.15 -11.65 -7.28
C VAL A 176 -12.48 -11.03 -8.63
N ASP A 177 -11.62 -10.16 -9.16
CA ASP A 177 -11.87 -9.50 -10.45
C ASP A 177 -11.74 -10.46 -11.63
N LEU A 178 -10.80 -11.41 -11.55
CA LEU A 178 -10.71 -12.52 -12.50
C LEU A 178 -11.95 -13.43 -12.39
N GLY A 179 -12.38 -13.76 -11.18
CA GLY A 179 -13.58 -14.57 -10.94
C GLY A 179 -14.84 -13.93 -11.52
N ILE A 180 -15.05 -12.63 -11.32
CA ILE A 180 -16.17 -11.87 -11.89
C ILE A 180 -16.11 -11.85 -13.42
N ASN A 181 -14.94 -11.57 -14.00
CA ASN A 181 -14.76 -11.59 -15.46
C ASN A 181 -15.11 -12.96 -16.06
N LEU A 182 -14.57 -14.04 -15.50
CA LEU A 182 -14.81 -15.40 -15.97
C LEU A 182 -16.28 -15.84 -15.78
N LYS A 183 -16.92 -15.41 -14.67
CA LYS A 183 -18.35 -15.65 -14.45
C LYS A 183 -19.19 -14.98 -15.54
N GLY A 184 -18.90 -13.74 -15.91
CA GLY A 184 -19.58 -13.04 -17.02
C GLY A 184 -19.44 -13.77 -18.36
N LEU A 185 -18.30 -14.42 -18.59
CA LEU A 185 -18.05 -15.29 -19.74
C LEU A 185 -18.64 -16.71 -19.59
N LYS A 186 -19.36 -16.99 -18.50
CA LYS A 186 -19.92 -18.31 -18.16
C LYS A 186 -18.86 -19.42 -18.01
N ARG A 187 -17.61 -19.06 -17.73
CA ARG A 187 -16.48 -19.97 -17.43
C ARG A 187 -16.45 -20.29 -15.93
N PHE A 188 -17.53 -20.92 -15.45
CA PHE A 188 -17.81 -21.04 -14.01
C PHE A 188 -16.75 -21.82 -13.22
N VAL A 189 -16.14 -22.87 -13.79
CA VAL A 189 -15.08 -23.66 -13.13
C VAL A 189 -13.83 -22.82 -12.88
N GLU A 190 -13.46 -21.96 -13.84
CA GLU A 190 -12.30 -21.08 -13.72
C GLU A 190 -12.61 -19.89 -12.81
N ALA A 191 -13.85 -19.38 -12.84
CA ALA A 191 -14.32 -18.38 -11.90
C ALA A 191 -14.26 -18.88 -10.45
N LEU A 192 -14.73 -20.11 -10.21
CA LEU A 192 -14.65 -20.79 -8.92
C LEU A 192 -13.20 -20.87 -8.40
N SER A 193 -12.28 -21.29 -9.26
CA SER A 193 -10.85 -21.36 -8.94
C SER A 193 -10.25 -19.99 -8.62
N SER A 194 -10.68 -18.95 -9.33
CA SER A 194 -10.21 -17.57 -9.14
C SER A 194 -10.73 -16.95 -7.84
N PHE A 195 -12.01 -17.19 -7.50
CA PHE A 195 -12.54 -16.80 -6.19
C PHE A 195 -11.83 -17.54 -5.04
N GLN A 196 -11.47 -18.82 -5.22
CA GLN A 196 -10.69 -19.56 -4.22
C GLN A 196 -9.32 -18.88 -3.95
N LEU A 197 -8.63 -18.45 -5.01
CA LEU A 197 -7.40 -17.64 -4.88
C LEU A 197 -7.66 -16.33 -4.14
N GLY A 198 -8.79 -15.66 -4.41
CA GLY A 198 -9.23 -14.47 -3.68
C GLY A 198 -9.41 -14.74 -2.18
N VAL A 199 -10.07 -15.85 -1.80
CA VAL A 199 -10.22 -16.24 -0.39
C VAL A 199 -8.86 -16.52 0.26
N LYS A 200 -7.98 -17.23 -0.45
CA LYS A 200 -6.61 -17.50 0.00
C LYS A 200 -5.86 -16.20 0.33
N ALA A 201 -5.98 -15.20 -0.54
CA ALA A 201 -5.41 -13.88 -0.38
C ALA A 201 -6.12 -12.99 0.68
N GLY A 202 -7.21 -13.46 1.28
CA GLY A 202 -7.94 -12.75 2.33
C GLY A 202 -9.10 -11.86 1.87
N ASN A 203 -9.57 -12.03 0.63
CA ASN A 203 -10.66 -11.23 0.09
C ASN A 203 -12.04 -11.71 0.59
N GLU A 204 -12.71 -10.88 1.39
CA GLU A 204 -14.05 -11.17 1.91
C GLU A 204 -15.09 -11.31 0.80
N THR A 205 -15.02 -10.50 -0.26
CA THR A 205 -15.98 -10.56 -1.38
C THR A 205 -15.87 -11.88 -2.13
N ALA A 206 -14.67 -12.43 -2.28
CA ALA A 206 -14.48 -13.76 -2.83
C ALA A 206 -15.11 -14.84 -1.95
N ALA A 207 -14.96 -14.75 -0.62
CA ALA A 207 -15.62 -15.67 0.32
C ALA A 207 -17.15 -15.56 0.23
N PHE A 208 -17.69 -14.35 0.11
CA PHE A 208 -19.11 -14.10 -0.08
C PHE A 208 -19.63 -14.69 -1.41
N ALA A 209 -18.88 -14.54 -2.50
CA ALA A 209 -19.25 -15.11 -3.80
C ALA A 209 -19.36 -16.65 -3.73
N LEU A 210 -18.40 -17.29 -3.05
CA LEU A 210 -18.42 -18.75 -2.86
C LEU A 210 -19.51 -19.19 -1.87
N GLU A 211 -19.72 -18.46 -0.76
CA GLU A 211 -20.82 -18.70 0.17
C GLU A 211 -22.16 -18.82 -0.56
N ASN A 212 -22.48 -17.83 -1.40
CA ASN A 212 -23.77 -17.79 -2.09
C ASN A 212 -23.80 -18.71 -3.31
N GLY A 213 -22.69 -18.88 -4.01
CA GLY A 213 -22.60 -19.79 -5.16
C GLY A 213 -22.90 -21.25 -4.79
N PHE A 214 -22.39 -21.72 -3.65
CA PHE A 214 -22.64 -23.08 -3.16
C PHE A 214 -24.07 -23.29 -2.62
N LEU A 215 -24.88 -22.23 -2.46
CA LEU A 215 -26.33 -22.38 -2.23
C LEU A 215 -27.10 -22.75 -3.51
N ALA A 216 -26.41 -22.80 -4.67
CA ALA A 216 -26.95 -23.13 -5.98
C ALA A 216 -28.23 -22.31 -6.33
N PRO A 217 -28.14 -20.97 -6.34
CA PRO A 217 -29.28 -20.14 -6.73
C PRO A 217 -29.67 -20.40 -8.19
N PRO A 218 -30.90 -20.04 -8.62
CA PRO A 218 -31.28 -20.19 -10.01
C PRO A 218 -30.45 -19.27 -10.93
N PRO A 219 -30.31 -19.59 -12.23
CA PRO A 219 -29.56 -18.76 -13.19
C PRO A 219 -30.05 -17.31 -13.31
N THR A 220 -31.30 -17.04 -12.90
CA THR A 220 -31.87 -15.69 -12.85
C THR A 220 -31.27 -14.81 -11.75
N ASP A 221 -30.63 -15.40 -10.74
CA ASP A 221 -29.80 -14.67 -9.78
C ASP A 221 -28.37 -14.57 -10.33
N GLU A 222 -28.17 -13.71 -11.32
CA GLU A 222 -26.88 -13.54 -12.01
C GLU A 222 -25.75 -13.12 -11.05
N LEU A 223 -26.08 -12.49 -9.92
CA LEU A 223 -25.12 -12.07 -8.92
C LEU A 223 -24.45 -13.28 -8.26
N ASN A 224 -25.24 -14.26 -7.81
CA ASN A 224 -24.76 -15.39 -7.02
C ASN A 224 -24.60 -16.68 -7.84
N TYR A 225 -25.14 -16.76 -9.06
CA TYR A 225 -25.09 -17.97 -9.87
C TYR A 225 -23.66 -18.33 -10.32
N LEU A 226 -23.21 -19.54 -9.94
CA LEU A 226 -21.92 -20.12 -10.34
C LEU A 226 -22.06 -21.53 -10.96
N ALA A 227 -23.26 -21.94 -11.35
CA ALA A 227 -23.53 -23.27 -11.91
C ALA A 227 -23.00 -24.44 -11.05
N LEU A 228 -23.08 -24.29 -9.72
CA LEU A 228 -22.67 -25.31 -8.75
C LEU A 228 -23.85 -26.15 -8.30
N GLU A 229 -23.56 -27.38 -7.85
CA GLU A 229 -24.50 -28.14 -7.05
C GLU A 229 -24.61 -27.56 -5.64
N LYS A 230 -25.77 -27.72 -5.02
CA LYS A 230 -26.02 -27.21 -3.66
C LYS A 230 -25.15 -27.95 -2.65
N ASP A 231 -24.30 -27.23 -1.95
CA ASP A 231 -23.45 -27.73 -0.87
C ASP A 231 -23.50 -26.76 0.32
N GLU A 232 -24.42 -27.03 1.25
CA GLU A 232 -24.68 -26.17 2.41
C GLU A 232 -23.48 -26.10 3.36
N GLU A 233 -22.69 -27.18 3.45
CA GLU A 233 -21.52 -27.19 4.33
C GLU A 233 -20.39 -26.32 3.74
N ARG A 234 -20.13 -26.37 2.43
CA ARG A 234 -19.18 -25.44 1.78
C ARG A 234 -19.62 -24.00 1.96
N SER A 235 -20.90 -23.72 1.69
CA SER A 235 -21.47 -22.39 1.89
C SER A 235 -21.27 -21.91 3.34
N ARG A 236 -21.56 -22.77 4.33
CA ARG A 236 -21.32 -22.48 5.77
C ARG A 236 -19.85 -22.19 6.08
N ARG A 237 -18.89 -22.94 5.50
CA ARG A 237 -17.45 -22.73 5.74
C ARG A 237 -16.98 -21.39 5.17
N TYR A 238 -17.34 -21.07 3.92
CA TYR A 238 -17.00 -19.76 3.34
C TYR A 238 -17.62 -18.60 4.11
N LYS A 239 -18.86 -18.73 4.58
CA LYS A 239 -19.48 -17.75 5.47
C LYS A 239 -18.66 -17.51 6.74
N ALA A 240 -18.21 -18.59 7.38
CA ALA A 240 -17.41 -18.51 8.60
C ALA A 240 -16.04 -17.85 8.35
N ILE A 241 -15.39 -18.20 7.23
CA ILE A 241 -14.13 -17.58 6.78
C ILE A 241 -14.34 -16.10 6.50
N GLY A 242 -15.35 -15.74 5.69
CA GLY A 242 -15.68 -14.36 5.33
C GLY A 242 -15.92 -13.47 6.56
N LYS A 243 -16.58 -14.00 7.61
CA LYS A 243 -16.75 -13.29 8.89
C LYS A 243 -15.41 -12.94 9.56
N VAL A 244 -14.42 -13.83 9.50
CA VAL A 244 -13.07 -13.56 10.04
C VAL A 244 -12.38 -12.51 9.17
N LEU A 245 -12.40 -12.68 7.85
CA LEU A 245 -11.79 -11.75 6.89
C LEU A 245 -12.36 -10.33 7.04
N GLY A 246 -13.68 -10.18 7.13
CA GLY A 246 -14.33 -8.88 7.34
C GLY A 246 -14.02 -8.28 8.72
N ARG A 247 -14.12 -9.08 9.80
CA ARG A 247 -13.85 -8.63 11.17
C ARG A 247 -12.43 -8.11 11.36
N TYR A 248 -11.45 -8.75 10.72
CA TYR A 248 -10.03 -8.42 10.86
C TYR A 248 -9.44 -7.76 9.61
N SER A 249 -10.26 -7.22 8.72
CA SER A 249 -9.83 -6.62 7.44
C SER A 249 -8.71 -5.58 7.58
N TYR A 250 -8.72 -4.80 8.67
CA TYR A 250 -7.67 -3.82 9.00
C TYR A 250 -6.28 -4.44 9.27
N LEU A 251 -6.22 -5.75 9.57
CA LEU A 251 -4.98 -6.52 9.75
C LEU A 251 -4.58 -7.33 8.50
N LYS A 252 -5.41 -7.28 7.45
CA LYS A 252 -5.19 -7.98 6.18
C LYS A 252 -4.90 -9.49 6.37
N PRO A 253 -5.85 -10.26 6.94
CA PRO A 253 -5.69 -11.70 7.15
C PRO A 253 -5.56 -12.46 5.83
N THR A 254 -4.85 -13.58 5.84
CA THR A 254 -4.80 -14.53 4.72
C THR A 254 -5.30 -15.90 5.16
N VAL A 255 -5.64 -16.76 4.20
CA VAL A 255 -6.15 -18.12 4.43
C VAL A 255 -5.37 -19.10 3.57
N GLU A 256 -4.07 -19.22 3.83
CA GLU A 256 -3.16 -20.07 3.03
C GLU A 256 -3.61 -21.54 2.97
N GLU A 257 -4.25 -22.01 4.04
CA GLU A 257 -4.80 -23.34 4.19
C GLU A 257 -6.22 -23.53 3.60
N ILE A 258 -6.71 -22.61 2.76
CA ILE A 258 -8.10 -22.68 2.27
C ILE A 258 -8.42 -24.00 1.56
N ASP A 259 -7.47 -24.58 0.83
CA ASP A 259 -7.66 -25.86 0.15
C ASP A 259 -7.66 -27.06 1.12
N ASP A 260 -7.08 -26.91 2.30
CA ASP A 260 -7.17 -27.89 3.39
C ASP A 260 -8.51 -27.78 4.15
N ILE A 261 -9.21 -26.64 4.04
CA ILE A 261 -10.49 -26.39 4.73
C ILE A 261 -11.68 -26.62 3.80
N VAL A 262 -11.64 -26.10 2.57
CA VAL A 262 -12.72 -26.13 1.59
C VAL A 262 -12.17 -26.45 0.19
N PRO A 263 -11.57 -27.65 -0.03
CA PRO A 263 -11.02 -28.01 -1.34
C PRO A 263 -12.13 -28.01 -2.39
N LEU A 264 -11.94 -27.40 -3.55
CA LEU A 264 -13.01 -27.27 -4.56
C LEU A 264 -13.57 -28.63 -5.02
N PRO A 265 -14.86 -28.72 -5.44
CA PRO A 265 -15.42 -29.93 -6.04
C PRO A 265 -14.57 -30.46 -7.20
N PRO A 266 -14.50 -31.79 -7.42
CA PRO A 266 -15.31 -32.83 -6.77
C PRO A 266 -14.74 -33.37 -5.45
N ALA A 267 -13.69 -32.75 -4.89
CA ALA A 267 -13.08 -33.21 -3.64
C ALA A 267 -14.11 -33.23 -2.49
N LYS A 268 -14.01 -34.23 -1.61
CA LYS A 268 -14.83 -34.28 -0.39
C LYS A 268 -14.27 -33.32 0.67
N LEU A 269 -15.15 -32.75 1.48
CA LEU A 269 -14.74 -31.89 2.59
C LEU A 269 -14.00 -32.68 3.68
N PRO A 270 -12.81 -32.23 4.10
CA PRO A 270 -12.14 -32.78 5.26
C PRO A 270 -12.81 -32.32 6.56
N PRO A 271 -12.54 -32.97 7.71
CA PRO A 271 -12.89 -32.43 9.02
C PRO A 271 -12.28 -31.03 9.20
N TRP A 272 -13.04 -30.12 9.79
CA TRP A 272 -12.57 -28.77 10.11
C TRP A 272 -13.11 -28.34 11.47
N ASP A 273 -12.22 -27.82 12.31
CA ASP A 273 -12.53 -27.40 13.69
C ASP A 273 -13.12 -25.99 13.78
N GLY A 274 -13.31 -25.32 12.63
CA GLY A 274 -13.85 -23.97 12.56
C GLY A 274 -12.80 -22.87 12.78
N LYS A 275 -11.51 -23.20 12.89
CA LYS A 275 -10.43 -22.25 13.14
C LYS A 275 -9.59 -22.00 11.89
N LEU A 276 -9.01 -20.79 11.83
CA LEU A 276 -8.00 -20.41 10.85
C LEU A 276 -6.63 -20.31 11.53
N LYS A 277 -5.58 -20.74 10.86
CA LYS A 277 -4.19 -20.62 11.33
C LYS A 277 -3.85 -19.16 11.60
N TRP A 278 -4.25 -18.26 10.70
CA TRP A 278 -4.05 -16.82 10.87
C TRP A 278 -4.71 -16.29 12.15
N LEU A 279 -5.96 -16.65 12.41
CA LEU A 279 -6.69 -16.19 13.60
C LEU A 279 -6.04 -16.72 14.89
N THR A 280 -5.67 -18.00 14.88
CA THR A 280 -4.97 -18.62 16.02
C THR A 280 -3.65 -17.92 16.32
N ALA A 281 -2.86 -17.61 15.29
CA ALA A 281 -1.60 -16.89 15.44
C ALA A 281 -1.81 -15.43 15.90
N HIS A 282 -2.85 -14.77 15.37
CA HIS A 282 -3.21 -13.41 15.78
C HIS A 282 -3.63 -13.34 17.25
N GLU A 283 -4.49 -14.26 17.71
CA GLU A 283 -4.95 -14.34 19.10
C GLU A 283 -3.81 -14.70 20.07
N ALA A 284 -2.87 -15.56 19.65
CA ALA A 284 -1.70 -15.89 20.46
C ALA A 284 -0.75 -14.68 20.63
N ASN A 285 -0.69 -13.79 19.63
CA ASN A 285 0.10 -12.56 19.61
C ASN A 285 1.53 -12.71 20.19
N LEU A 286 2.20 -13.81 19.85
CA LEU A 286 3.53 -14.12 20.39
C LEU A 286 4.53 -13.05 19.93
N ALA A 287 5.11 -12.35 20.90
CA ALA A 287 6.12 -11.35 20.61
C ALA A 287 7.38 -12.02 20.06
N PRO A 288 7.91 -11.57 18.90
CA PRO A 288 9.22 -12.02 18.43
C PRO A 288 10.30 -11.52 19.39
N SER A 289 11.50 -12.10 19.29
CA SER A 289 12.64 -11.68 20.08
C SER A 289 12.93 -10.18 19.87
N LYS A 290 12.94 -9.41 20.96
CA LYS A 290 13.34 -8.01 20.92
C LYS A 290 14.82 -7.93 20.51
N PRO A 291 15.19 -7.11 19.50
CA PRO A 291 16.59 -6.92 19.13
C PRO A 291 17.36 -6.29 20.29
N SER A 292 18.58 -6.78 20.53
CA SER A 292 19.44 -6.22 21.59
C SER A 292 20.05 -4.88 21.16
N ASP A 293 20.40 -4.03 22.12
CA ASP A 293 21.04 -2.74 21.83
C ASP A 293 22.40 -2.95 21.14
N GLU A 294 23.12 -4.04 21.45
CA GLU A 294 24.37 -4.41 20.77
C GLU A 294 24.14 -4.76 19.30
N LEU A 295 23.06 -5.50 18.99
CA LEU A 295 22.71 -5.84 17.61
C LEU A 295 22.34 -4.58 16.82
N ILE A 296 21.51 -3.71 17.40
CA ILE A 296 21.12 -2.43 16.79
C ILE A 296 22.36 -1.57 16.53
N ALA A 297 23.23 -1.41 17.54
CA ALA A 297 24.45 -0.62 17.42
C ALA A 297 25.41 -1.19 16.37
N LYS A 298 25.57 -2.52 16.32
CA LYS A 298 26.38 -3.21 15.31
C LYS A 298 25.88 -2.91 13.89
N LEU A 299 24.59 -3.12 13.65
CA LEU A 299 23.97 -2.93 12.32
C LEU A 299 23.94 -1.46 11.89
N ALA A 300 23.67 -0.54 12.82
CA ALA A 300 23.69 0.89 12.55
C ALA A 300 25.11 1.36 12.21
N LYS A 301 26.10 0.98 13.02
CA LYS A 301 27.52 1.33 12.79
C LYS A 301 28.02 0.83 11.44
N ALA A 302 27.67 -0.40 11.06
CA ALA A 302 28.06 -0.99 9.78
C ALA A 302 27.56 -0.19 8.56
N LYS A 303 26.50 0.61 8.72
CA LYS A 303 25.87 1.41 7.67
C LYS A 303 26.02 2.92 7.88
N GLY A 304 26.81 3.35 8.87
CA GLY A 304 27.00 4.77 9.17
C GLY A 304 25.72 5.47 9.65
N LEU A 305 24.85 4.74 10.33
CA LEU A 305 23.60 5.25 10.91
C LEU A 305 23.76 5.55 12.40
N ASP A 306 22.96 6.48 12.89
CA ASP A 306 22.76 6.70 14.32
C ASP A 306 21.90 5.56 14.91
N PRO A 307 22.37 4.83 15.94
CA PRO A 307 21.59 3.76 16.56
C PRO A 307 20.29 4.22 17.22
N ALA A 308 20.20 5.49 17.64
CA ALA A 308 19.04 6.01 18.37
C ALA A 308 17.85 6.35 17.46
N SER A 309 18.11 6.81 16.23
CA SER A 309 17.09 7.22 15.26
C SER A 309 17.04 6.36 13.99
N GLY A 310 18.12 5.64 13.69
CA GLY A 310 18.31 4.94 12.41
C GLY A 310 18.69 5.88 11.26
N MET A 311 18.82 7.19 11.50
CA MET A 311 19.15 8.18 10.47
C MET A 311 20.63 8.11 10.06
N PRO A 312 20.97 8.42 8.80
CA PRO A 312 22.36 8.56 8.38
C PRO A 312 23.11 9.62 9.19
N LEU A 313 24.25 9.27 9.79
CA LEU A 313 25.06 10.20 10.59
C LEU A 313 25.51 11.42 9.79
N ALA A 314 25.72 11.27 8.49
CA ALA A 314 26.07 12.38 7.60
C ALA A 314 24.94 13.42 7.49
N LEU A 315 23.67 13.00 7.50
CA LEU A 315 22.52 13.90 7.47
C LEU A 315 22.35 14.62 8.82
N LEU A 316 22.52 13.90 9.94
CA LEU A 316 22.48 14.50 11.27
C LEU A 316 23.59 15.55 11.45
N LYS A 317 24.83 15.25 11.05
CA LYS A 317 25.93 16.22 11.06
C LYS A 317 25.64 17.43 10.17
N LYS A 318 25.03 17.24 9.00
CA LYS A 318 24.65 18.36 8.13
C LYS A 318 23.57 19.23 8.79
N ALA A 319 22.63 18.65 9.52
CA ALA A 319 21.64 19.38 10.31
C ALA A 319 22.28 20.12 11.51
N GLU A 320 23.26 19.50 12.18
CA GLU A 320 24.04 20.10 13.28
C GLU A 320 25.03 21.18 12.83
N VAL A 321 25.49 21.15 11.57
CA VAL A 321 26.36 22.17 10.94
C VAL A 321 25.54 23.22 10.17
N ALA A 322 24.24 23.00 10.00
CA ALA A 322 23.29 24.01 9.51
C ALA A 322 22.82 25.09 10.52
N PRO A 323 23.34 25.25 11.76
CA PRO A 323 23.28 26.54 12.41
C PRO A 323 24.40 27.38 11.79
N VAL A 324 24.07 28.09 10.72
CA VAL A 324 24.75 29.37 10.50
C VAL A 324 24.46 30.18 11.76
N PRO A 325 25.48 30.68 12.50
CA PRO A 325 25.25 31.80 13.38
C PRO A 325 24.88 32.94 12.45
N ILE A 326 23.58 33.22 12.31
CA ILE A 326 23.17 34.58 12.03
C ILE A 326 23.69 35.33 13.25
N ALA A 327 24.83 36.00 13.07
CA ALA A 327 25.27 37.05 13.96
C ALA A 327 24.02 37.83 14.34
N ALA A 328 23.82 38.03 15.64
CA ALA A 328 22.66 38.70 16.20
C ALA A 328 22.45 40.09 15.57
N THR A 329 21.80 40.09 14.42
CA THR A 329 20.93 41.09 13.89
C THR A 329 19.70 40.28 13.59
N THR A 330 18.79 40.21 14.57
CA THR A 330 17.39 39.85 14.30
C THR A 330 16.97 40.61 13.05
N PRO A 331 16.72 39.97 11.90
CA PRO A 331 15.90 40.64 10.93
C PRO A 331 14.53 40.69 11.61
N ASP A 332 14.00 41.89 11.83
CA ASP A 332 12.68 42.09 12.43
C ASP A 332 11.55 41.37 11.67
N ARG A 333 11.86 40.79 10.50
CA ARG A 333 10.94 40.13 9.58
C ARG A 333 11.53 38.87 8.92
N VAL A 334 10.68 37.87 8.69
CA VAL A 334 11.03 36.69 7.85
C VAL A 334 11.10 37.08 6.36
N SER A 335 11.87 36.36 5.55
CA SER A 335 12.02 36.66 4.12
C SER A 335 10.74 36.35 3.33
N LEU A 336 10.48 37.13 2.26
CA LEU A 336 9.51 36.73 1.24
C LEU A 336 9.90 35.35 0.68
N GLY A 337 8.91 34.51 0.41
CA GLY A 337 9.10 33.11 0.04
C GLY A 337 9.15 32.13 1.22
N THR A 338 9.11 32.60 2.47
CA THR A 338 9.01 31.73 3.64
C THR A 338 7.74 30.88 3.56
N LEU A 339 7.87 29.58 3.85
CA LEU A 339 6.79 28.60 3.84
C LEU A 339 6.30 28.33 5.26
N CYS A 340 4.98 28.15 5.42
CA CYS A 340 4.36 27.84 6.71
C CYS A 340 3.13 26.93 6.51
N HIS A 341 2.95 25.93 7.36
CA HIS A 341 1.84 24.98 7.28
C HIS A 341 0.62 25.42 8.07
N ASN A 342 -0.54 24.85 7.74
CA ASN A 342 -1.82 25.11 8.41
C ASN A 342 -1.73 24.99 9.94
N GLY A 343 -2.48 25.83 10.65
CA GLY A 343 -2.58 25.79 12.11
C GLY A 343 -1.34 26.29 12.86
N LEU A 344 -0.17 26.39 12.20
CA LEU A 344 1.00 27.01 12.80
C LEU A 344 0.80 28.53 12.94
N PRO A 345 1.38 29.17 13.97
CA PRO A 345 1.32 30.62 14.10
C PRO A 345 2.08 31.30 12.96
N CYS A 346 1.43 32.25 12.28
CA CYS A 346 2.00 33.01 11.19
C CYS A 346 3.28 33.73 11.65
N PRO A 347 4.43 33.47 11.03
CA PRO A 347 5.70 34.00 11.51
C PRO A 347 5.90 35.48 11.18
N GLU A 348 5.14 36.04 10.23
CA GLU A 348 5.25 37.45 9.84
C GLU A 348 3.97 38.01 9.20
N ALA A 349 3.66 39.28 9.50
CA ALA A 349 2.47 39.92 8.97
C ALA A 349 2.61 40.19 7.45
N GLY A 350 1.64 39.73 6.66
CA GLY A 350 1.72 39.85 5.21
C GLY A 350 0.64 39.09 4.43
N LEU A 351 0.75 39.17 3.12
CA LEU A 351 -0.02 38.39 2.17
C LEU A 351 0.63 37.00 2.02
N TRP A 352 -0.10 35.98 2.46
CA TRP A 352 0.29 34.59 2.34
C TRP A 352 -0.54 33.90 1.27
N VAL A 353 0.13 33.13 0.43
CA VAL A 353 -0.47 32.46 -0.73
C VAL A 353 -0.21 30.97 -0.68
N GLY A 354 -1.27 30.18 -0.89
CA GLY A 354 -1.17 28.73 -1.04
C GLY A 354 -1.79 28.29 -2.36
N TYR A 355 -1.34 27.14 -2.87
CA TYR A 355 -1.85 26.54 -4.09
C TYR A 355 -2.37 25.14 -3.80
N PHE A 356 -3.57 24.83 -4.28
CA PHE A 356 -4.13 23.49 -4.22
C PHE A 356 -4.90 23.20 -5.51
N GLU A 357 -4.60 22.07 -6.16
CA GLU A 357 -5.22 21.65 -7.43
C GLU A 357 -5.28 22.75 -8.52
N GLY A 358 -4.23 23.59 -8.59
CA GLY A 358 -4.15 24.70 -9.55
C GLY A 358 -4.95 25.96 -9.16
N GLN A 359 -5.69 25.93 -8.05
CA GLN A 359 -6.37 27.09 -7.49
C GLN A 359 -5.45 27.85 -6.50
N LYS A 360 -5.36 29.18 -6.68
CA LYS A 360 -4.63 30.09 -5.79
C LYS A 360 -5.53 30.58 -4.65
N TYR A 361 -5.06 30.44 -3.42
CA TYR A 361 -5.68 31.00 -2.22
C TYR A 361 -4.77 32.08 -1.64
N SER A 362 -5.34 33.20 -1.18
CA SER A 362 -4.55 34.31 -0.64
C SER A 362 -5.21 34.89 0.60
N HIS A 363 -4.44 35.03 1.68
CA HIS A 363 -4.90 35.62 2.94
C HIS A 363 -3.93 36.68 3.44
N GLN A 364 -4.47 37.81 3.88
CA GLN A 364 -3.73 38.79 4.65
C GLN A 364 -3.73 38.35 6.11
N LEU A 365 -2.56 38.12 6.70
CA LEU A 365 -2.41 37.60 8.05
C LEU A 365 -1.57 38.54 8.91
N SER A 366 -1.92 38.62 10.19
CA SER A 366 -1.08 39.25 11.22
C SER A 366 -0.09 38.25 11.81
N LYS A 367 1.05 38.74 12.29
CA LYS A 367 2.04 37.91 12.99
C LYS A 367 1.40 37.23 14.22
N GLY A 368 1.60 35.92 14.35
CA GLY A 368 1.02 35.07 15.40
C GLY A 368 -0.39 34.53 15.11
N GLN A 369 -1.08 35.02 14.07
CA GLN A 369 -2.37 34.47 13.66
C GLN A 369 -2.19 33.05 13.10
N PRO A 370 -3.01 32.06 13.43
CA PRO A 370 -2.86 30.71 12.88
C PRO A 370 -3.03 30.71 11.35
N MET A 371 -2.19 29.95 10.65
CA MET A 371 -2.27 29.81 9.20
C MET A 371 -3.63 29.22 8.80
N PRO A 372 -4.30 29.76 7.75
CA PRO A 372 -5.65 29.36 7.38
C PRO A 372 -5.74 27.89 7.01
N THR A 373 -6.84 27.27 7.40
CA THR A 373 -7.21 25.94 6.92
C THR A 373 -8.26 26.09 5.83
N ILE A 374 -8.01 25.51 4.66
CA ILE A 374 -9.01 25.41 3.60
C ILE A 374 -9.71 24.06 3.70
N THR A 375 -11.04 24.10 3.74
CA THR A 375 -11.86 22.89 3.77
C THR A 375 -12.38 22.59 2.37
N ALA A 376 -11.99 21.46 1.79
CA ALA A 376 -12.57 20.97 0.55
C ALA A 376 -13.74 20.01 0.85
N SER A 377 -14.78 20.08 0.02
CA SER A 377 -15.85 19.10 0.03
C SER A 377 -15.52 18.00 -0.98
N ILE A 378 -15.02 16.87 -0.49
CA ILE A 378 -14.70 15.72 -1.32
C ILE A 378 -15.90 14.78 -1.41
N THR A 379 -16.11 14.24 -2.62
CA THR A 379 -17.15 13.23 -2.85
C THR A 379 -16.75 11.94 -2.13
N ARG A 380 -17.60 11.45 -1.23
CA ARG A 380 -17.36 10.17 -0.53
C ARG A 380 -17.30 9.04 -1.56
N ARG A 381 -16.26 8.20 -1.49
CA ARG A 381 -16.11 7.02 -2.36
C ARG A 381 -17.29 6.04 -2.23
N ASN A 382 -17.92 5.98 -1.06
CA ASN A 382 -19.12 5.18 -0.83
C ASN A 382 -20.39 5.97 -1.23
N LYS A 383 -21.07 5.53 -2.29
CA LYS A 383 -22.27 6.17 -2.83
C LYS A 383 -23.44 6.22 -1.84
N LEU A 384 -23.61 5.21 -0.98
CA LEU A 384 -24.65 5.19 0.05
C LEU A 384 -24.36 6.21 1.16
N ALA A 385 -23.09 6.31 1.58
CA ALA A 385 -22.66 7.31 2.55
C ALA A 385 -22.74 8.74 1.99
N GLN A 386 -22.44 8.93 0.70
CA GLN A 386 -22.62 10.21 0.01
C GLN A 386 -24.08 10.64 0.01
N TRP A 387 -25.01 9.71 -0.26
CA TRP A 387 -26.45 9.98 -0.25
C TRP A 387 -26.99 10.32 1.15
N LEU A 388 -26.54 9.60 2.19
CA LEU A 388 -27.01 9.81 3.57
C LEU A 388 -26.41 11.03 4.27
N LYS A 389 -25.15 11.36 4.00
CA LYS A 389 -24.36 12.33 4.79
C LYS A 389 -23.79 13.50 3.99
N GLY A 390 -24.02 13.53 2.68
CA GLY A 390 -23.43 14.51 1.79
C GLY A 390 -21.90 14.32 1.62
N PRO A 391 -21.24 15.25 0.91
CA PRO A 391 -19.79 15.22 0.72
C PRO A 391 -19.04 15.31 2.06
N GLU A 392 -17.86 14.70 2.10
CA GLU A 392 -16.99 14.76 3.26
C GLU A 392 -16.19 16.06 3.23
N LYS A 393 -16.12 16.74 4.36
CA LYS A 393 -15.31 17.95 4.53
C LYS A 393 -13.94 17.52 5.01
N MET A 394 -12.92 17.73 4.20
CA MET A 394 -11.54 17.43 4.53
C MET A 394 -10.75 18.73 4.62
N GLU A 395 -9.96 18.86 5.69
CA GLU A 395 -8.97 19.92 5.80
C GLU A 395 -7.81 19.60 4.89
N LEU A 396 -7.55 20.47 3.93
CA LEU A 396 -6.46 20.29 2.98
C LEU A 396 -5.14 20.56 3.68
N ALA A 397 -4.17 19.66 3.61
CA ALA A 397 -2.80 19.96 4.01
C ALA A 397 -2.23 20.98 3.02
N MET A 398 -2.11 22.24 3.45
CA MET A 398 -1.61 23.33 2.63
C MET A 398 -0.31 23.89 3.17
N GLU A 399 0.52 24.33 2.25
CA GLU A 399 1.71 25.13 2.51
C GLU A 399 1.46 26.54 1.98
N TRP A 400 1.70 27.52 2.84
CA TRP A 400 1.49 28.93 2.55
C TRP A 400 2.83 29.61 2.39
N GLN A 401 2.98 30.42 1.36
CA GLN A 401 4.17 31.19 1.04
C GLN A 401 3.94 32.68 1.27
N LEU A 402 4.83 33.36 1.98
CA LEU A 402 4.79 34.81 2.14
C LEU A 402 5.15 35.51 0.83
N GLU A 403 4.19 36.15 0.16
CA GLU A 403 4.43 36.87 -1.11
C GLU A 403 4.69 38.37 -0.90
N LYS A 404 4.11 38.98 0.15
CA LYS A 404 4.23 40.43 0.39
C LYS A 404 4.08 40.76 1.87
N TYR A 405 4.82 41.74 2.39
CA TYR A 405 4.58 42.26 3.74
C TYR A 405 3.30 43.10 3.81
N SER A 406 2.68 43.14 5.00
CA SER A 406 1.49 43.96 5.26
C SER A 406 1.82 45.43 5.45
#